data_AF-A0A9P6IGP9-F1
#
_entry.id   AF-A0A9P6IGP9-F1
#
_cell.length_a   1.000
_cell.length_b   1.000
_cell.length_c   1.000
_cell.angle_alpha   90.00
_cell.angle_beta   90.00
_cell.angle_gamma   90.00
#
_symmetry.space_group_name_H-M   'P 1'
#
loop_
_entity.id
_entity.type
_entity.pdbx_description
1 polymer ?
#
loop_
_entity_poly.entity_id
_entity_poly.type
_entity_poly.pdbx_seq_one_letter_code
_entity_poly.pdbx_strand_id
1 'polypeptide(L)'
;SGDVGYDELIHGSPTGLSKDFTRFLDCLGWPIQVETHSGYLGQLGKDICETTPYYADRNTEVIFHVPYLMRPPGPDVPLIRDHQLITHFRSVISTDQVAVVWMEERERMSNLLPLIDQGVIVYILIHPLGGDSAGGLFWIRIMIPNTHTNAGMARLTANPLMIGPLADGMLVSRHALGNLVRNTAISADKACRQVMDSYTEPSATRARYIQDVLQTHLPDEPETVSEFYRTMFTT
;
A
#
# COMPACT_ATOMS: atom_id res chain seq x y z
N SER A 1 4.28 -21.22 4.08
CA SER A 1 4.34 -21.92 5.38
C SER A 1 4.75 -20.90 6.44
N GLY A 2 4.63 -21.16 7.73
CA GLY A 2 4.96 -20.19 8.79
C GLY A 2 6.13 -20.59 9.69
N ASP A 3 6.92 -21.58 9.25
CA ASP A 3 8.20 -22.00 9.87
C ASP A 3 9.41 -21.49 9.09
N VAL A 4 9.19 -20.45 8.28
CA VAL A 4 10.14 -19.98 7.28
C VAL A 4 10.88 -18.75 7.75
N GLY A 5 12.19 -18.76 7.49
CA GLY A 5 13.01 -17.57 7.66
C GLY A 5 12.50 -16.43 6.78
N TYR A 6 12.85 -15.20 7.13
CA TYR A 6 12.50 -13.99 6.38
C TYR A 6 12.88 -14.10 4.90
N ASP A 7 13.95 -14.84 4.60
CA ASP A 7 14.43 -15.12 3.25
C ASP A 7 13.39 -15.90 2.43
N GLU A 8 12.79 -16.96 2.96
CA GLU A 8 11.79 -17.74 2.22
C GLU A 8 10.44 -17.00 2.08
N LEU A 9 10.17 -16.01 2.93
CA LEU A 9 9.03 -15.09 2.75
C LEU A 9 9.22 -14.16 1.54
N ILE A 10 10.46 -13.81 1.21
CA ILE A 10 10.80 -12.95 0.07
C ILE A 10 10.99 -13.78 -1.20
N HIS A 11 11.70 -14.91 -1.09
CA HIS A 11 12.03 -15.76 -2.23
C HIS A 11 10.87 -16.70 -2.62
N GLY A 12 9.95 -16.98 -1.70
CA GLY A 12 8.84 -17.92 -1.90
C GLY A 12 9.23 -19.38 -1.75
N SER A 13 8.20 -20.20 -1.62
CA SER A 13 8.36 -21.63 -1.42
C SER A 13 9.05 -22.28 -2.64
N PRO A 14 9.98 -23.24 -2.43
CA PRO A 14 10.54 -24.07 -3.48
C PRO A 14 9.49 -24.79 -4.34
N THR A 15 8.28 -24.99 -3.81
CA THR A 15 7.16 -25.65 -4.49
C THR A 15 6.38 -24.73 -5.43
N GLY A 16 6.74 -23.44 -5.50
CA GLY A 16 6.01 -22.44 -6.26
C GLY A 16 4.82 -21.85 -5.51
N LEU A 17 4.22 -20.81 -6.10
CA LEU A 17 3.07 -20.09 -5.55
C LEU A 17 1.76 -20.84 -5.79
N SER A 18 0.83 -20.77 -4.84
CA SER A 18 -0.49 -21.37 -5.04
C SER A 18 -1.30 -20.64 -6.13
N LYS A 19 -2.17 -21.39 -6.82
CA LYS A 19 -3.02 -20.85 -7.89
C LYS A 19 -3.95 -19.74 -7.39
N ASP A 20 -4.42 -19.88 -6.15
CA ASP A 20 -5.33 -18.91 -5.54
C ASP A 20 -4.60 -17.62 -5.18
N PHE A 21 -3.36 -17.72 -4.69
CA PHE A 21 -2.52 -16.55 -4.45
C PHE A 21 -2.19 -15.82 -5.76
N THR A 22 -1.79 -16.54 -6.79
CA THR A 22 -1.46 -15.95 -8.11
C THR A 22 -2.67 -15.20 -8.68
N ARG A 23 -3.85 -15.84 -8.69
CA ARG A 23 -5.09 -15.19 -9.14
C ARG A 23 -5.47 -13.98 -8.28
N PHE A 24 -5.20 -14.03 -6.99
CA PHE A 24 -5.43 -12.90 -6.11
C PHE A 24 -4.56 -11.70 -6.49
N LEU A 25 -3.27 -11.92 -6.78
CA LEU A 25 -2.38 -10.85 -7.28
C LEU A 25 -2.92 -10.22 -8.57
N ASP A 26 -3.41 -11.04 -9.50
CA ASP A 26 -4.03 -10.56 -10.75
C ASP A 26 -5.29 -9.71 -10.51
N CYS A 27 -5.96 -9.86 -9.37
CA CYS A 27 -7.16 -9.09 -9.01
C CYS A 27 -6.86 -7.81 -8.24
N LEU A 28 -5.62 -7.60 -7.77
CA LEU A 28 -5.24 -6.40 -7.00
C LEU A 28 -5.10 -5.16 -7.90
N GLY A 29 -4.67 -5.31 -9.14
CA GLY A 29 -4.46 -4.19 -10.04
C GLY A 29 -3.97 -4.65 -11.41
N TRP A 30 -3.66 -3.68 -12.27
CA TRP A 30 -3.03 -3.97 -13.55
C TRP A 30 -1.55 -4.28 -13.34
N PRO A 31 -1.00 -5.31 -13.99
CA PRO A 31 0.44 -5.50 -14.01
C PRO A 31 1.08 -4.38 -14.84
N ILE A 32 2.03 -3.65 -14.24
CA ILE A 32 2.82 -2.63 -14.94
C ILE A 32 4.29 -3.04 -15.01
N GLN A 33 4.99 -2.58 -16.04
CA GLN A 33 6.46 -2.67 -16.12
C GLN A 33 7.06 -1.46 -15.41
N VAL A 34 7.88 -1.69 -14.39
CA VAL A 34 8.43 -0.62 -13.53
C VAL A 34 9.31 0.35 -14.33
N GLU A 35 10.07 -0.14 -15.31
CA GLU A 35 10.97 0.69 -16.12
C GLU A 35 10.23 1.72 -16.99
N THR A 36 9.06 1.38 -17.51
CA THR A 36 8.33 2.21 -18.48
C THR A 36 7.12 2.92 -17.89
N HIS A 37 6.76 2.65 -16.63
CA HIS A 37 5.57 3.21 -16.01
C HIS A 37 5.78 4.67 -15.61
N SER A 38 4.82 5.53 -15.97
CA SER A 38 4.89 6.97 -15.73
C SER A 38 4.14 7.45 -14.48
N GLY A 39 3.41 6.54 -13.80
CA GLY A 39 2.66 6.85 -12.58
C GLY A 39 3.49 6.68 -11.31
N TYR A 40 2.80 6.69 -10.17
CA TYR A 40 3.42 6.45 -8.88
C TYR A 40 4.09 5.07 -8.80
N LEU A 41 5.35 5.02 -8.36
CA LEU A 41 6.15 3.78 -8.29
C LEU A 41 6.41 3.27 -6.88
N GLY A 42 6.03 3.99 -5.82
CA GLY A 42 6.23 3.48 -4.45
C GLY A 42 7.69 3.22 -4.08
N GLN A 43 8.63 4.02 -4.59
CA GLN A 43 10.08 3.79 -4.41
C GLN A 43 10.63 2.53 -5.11
N LEU A 44 9.83 1.85 -5.94
CA LEU A 44 10.33 0.77 -6.78
C LEU A 44 11.15 1.30 -7.95
N GLY A 45 12.32 0.71 -8.13
CA GLY A 45 13.16 0.86 -9.32
C GLY A 45 13.23 -0.45 -10.12
N LYS A 46 13.63 -0.37 -11.38
CA LYS A 46 13.79 -1.52 -12.28
C LYS A 46 14.81 -2.56 -11.80
N ASP A 47 15.74 -2.12 -10.94
CA ASP A 47 16.74 -2.93 -10.27
C ASP A 47 16.15 -3.76 -9.11
N ILE A 48 14.97 -3.39 -8.62
CA ILE A 48 14.28 -4.06 -7.51
C ILE A 48 13.20 -5.01 -8.03
N CYS A 49 12.42 -4.56 -9.01
CA CYS A 49 11.23 -5.26 -9.47
C CYS A 49 10.99 -4.97 -10.96
N GLU A 50 10.74 -6.01 -11.76
CA GLU A 50 10.40 -5.85 -13.19
C GLU A 50 8.92 -5.46 -13.36
N THR A 51 8.02 -6.16 -12.66
CA THR A 51 6.58 -5.96 -12.76
C THR A 51 5.90 -5.98 -11.40
N THR A 52 4.92 -5.10 -11.20
CA THR A 52 4.14 -5.08 -9.96
C THR A 52 2.66 -4.74 -10.22
N PRO A 53 1.71 -5.16 -9.36
CA PRO A 53 0.33 -4.70 -9.43
C PRO A 53 0.24 -3.20 -9.11
N TYR A 54 -0.47 -2.48 -9.98
CA TYR A 54 -0.74 -1.06 -9.86
C TYR A 54 -2.23 -0.79 -10.05
N TYR A 55 -2.77 0.15 -9.28
CA TYR A 55 -4.14 0.64 -9.45
C TYR A 55 -4.16 2.16 -9.38
N ALA A 56 -5.01 2.76 -10.20
CA ALA A 56 -5.26 4.18 -10.14
C ALA A 56 -6.72 4.50 -10.45
N ASP A 57 -7.20 5.55 -9.79
CA ASP A 57 -8.41 6.27 -10.14
C ASP A 57 -8.14 7.77 -10.15
N ARG A 58 -9.20 8.59 -10.25
CA ARG A 58 -9.09 10.04 -10.35
C ARG A 58 -8.32 10.69 -9.18
N ASN A 59 -8.35 10.06 -7.99
CA ASN A 59 -7.92 10.67 -6.75
C ASN A 59 -6.86 9.84 -6.00
N THR A 60 -6.56 8.63 -6.44
CA THR A 60 -5.67 7.69 -5.75
C THR A 60 -4.83 6.91 -6.75
N GLU A 61 -3.53 6.81 -6.49
CA GLU A 61 -2.64 5.82 -7.11
C GLU A 61 -2.12 4.88 -6.03
N VAL A 62 -1.94 3.60 -6.37
CA VAL A 62 -1.49 2.55 -5.45
C VAL A 62 -0.55 1.60 -6.17
N ILE A 63 0.58 1.32 -5.53
CA ILE A 63 1.52 0.25 -5.85
C ILE A 63 1.46 -0.78 -4.74
N PHE A 64 1.52 -2.06 -5.08
CA PHE A 64 1.67 -3.12 -4.10
C PHE A 64 3.12 -3.61 -4.04
N HIS A 65 3.75 -3.54 -2.87
CA HIS A 65 5.07 -4.13 -2.64
C HIS A 65 4.94 -5.64 -2.44
N VAL A 66 5.04 -6.40 -3.53
CA VAL A 66 4.90 -7.87 -3.51
C VAL A 66 6.30 -8.51 -3.45
N PRO A 67 6.73 -9.09 -2.31
CA PRO A 67 8.09 -9.63 -2.15
C PRO A 67 8.47 -10.62 -3.26
N TYR A 68 7.53 -11.49 -3.65
CA TYR A 68 7.75 -12.50 -4.69
C TYR A 68 8.06 -11.94 -6.09
N LEU A 69 7.68 -10.69 -6.36
CA LEU A 69 7.93 -10.01 -7.63
C LEU A 69 9.19 -9.14 -7.59
N MET A 70 9.74 -8.89 -6.39
CA MET A 70 10.98 -8.13 -6.22
C MET A 70 12.18 -9.02 -6.50
N ARG A 71 12.44 -9.26 -7.79
CA ARG A 71 13.63 -9.96 -8.26
C ARG A 71 14.28 -9.13 -9.36
N PRO A 72 15.59 -8.84 -9.27
CA PRO A 72 16.29 -8.19 -10.35
C PRO A 72 16.26 -9.07 -11.61
N PRO A 73 16.11 -8.49 -12.81
CA PRO A 73 16.10 -9.25 -14.05
C PRO A 73 17.47 -9.92 -14.30
N GLY A 74 17.53 -11.25 -14.28
CA GLY A 74 18.72 -12.02 -14.64
C GLY A 74 18.64 -13.52 -14.29
N PRO A 75 19.31 -14.43 -15.03
CA PRO A 75 19.10 -15.88 -14.88
C PRO A 75 19.73 -16.53 -13.64
N ASP A 76 20.64 -15.88 -12.93
CA ASP A 76 21.32 -16.48 -11.77
C ASP A 76 21.67 -15.38 -10.77
N VAL A 77 20.99 -15.35 -9.62
CA VAL A 77 21.31 -14.43 -8.52
C VAL A 77 22.10 -15.22 -7.47
N PRO A 78 23.41 -14.99 -7.31
CA PRO A 78 24.20 -15.63 -6.25
C PRO A 78 23.71 -15.18 -4.87
N LEU A 79 23.75 -16.07 -3.87
CA LEU A 79 23.33 -15.87 -2.47
C LEU A 79 23.79 -14.54 -1.81
N ILE A 80 24.90 -13.96 -2.27
CA ILE A 80 25.44 -12.68 -1.76
C ILE A 80 24.55 -11.47 -2.15
N ARG A 81 23.76 -11.58 -3.23
CA ARG A 81 22.76 -10.57 -3.63
C ARG A 81 21.44 -10.72 -2.88
N ASP A 82 21.21 -11.82 -2.18
CA ASP A 82 19.97 -12.03 -1.40
C ASP A 82 19.92 -11.11 -0.18
N HIS A 83 21.05 -10.93 0.52
CA HIS A 83 21.08 -9.99 1.65
C HIS A 83 20.81 -8.54 1.21
N GLN A 84 21.38 -8.14 0.07
CA GLN A 84 21.10 -6.82 -0.50
C GLN A 84 19.63 -6.69 -0.89
N LEU A 85 19.03 -7.71 -1.51
CA LEU A 85 17.62 -7.71 -1.87
C LEU A 85 16.72 -7.54 -0.64
N ILE A 86 17.00 -8.28 0.43
CA ILE A 86 16.29 -8.19 1.70
C ILE A 86 16.39 -6.77 2.27
N THR A 87 17.59 -6.18 2.29
CA THR A 87 17.77 -4.80 2.76
C THR A 87 16.99 -3.80 1.92
N HIS A 88 17.02 -3.94 0.58
CA HIS A 88 16.26 -3.06 -0.32
C HIS A 88 14.75 -3.22 -0.11
N PHE A 89 14.27 -4.45 0.00
CA PHE A 89 12.87 -4.73 0.31
C PHE A 89 12.44 -4.02 1.60
N ARG A 90 13.17 -4.22 2.70
CA ARG A 90 12.91 -3.55 3.99
C ARG A 90 12.93 -2.04 3.89
N SER A 91 13.84 -1.48 3.10
CA SER A 91 13.90 -0.05 2.86
C SER A 91 12.63 0.45 2.18
N VAL A 92 12.18 -0.23 1.12
CA VAL A 92 10.98 0.15 0.35
C VAL A 92 9.71 0.06 1.20
N ILE A 93 9.55 -1.04 1.96
CA ILE A 93 8.35 -1.26 2.79
C ILE A 93 8.40 -0.54 4.15
N SER A 94 9.49 0.15 4.51
CA SER A 94 9.64 0.81 5.81
C SER A 94 8.59 1.90 6.08
N THR A 95 7.96 2.41 5.03
CA THR A 95 6.88 3.41 5.11
C THR A 95 5.49 2.80 5.06
N ASP A 96 5.37 1.49 4.82
CA ASP A 96 4.10 0.83 4.63
C ASP A 96 3.40 0.60 5.96
N GLN A 97 2.27 1.27 6.14
CA GLN A 97 1.46 1.19 7.37
C GLN A 97 0.43 0.07 7.32
N VAL A 98 0.21 -0.50 6.13
CA VAL A 98 -0.79 -1.53 5.89
C VAL A 98 -0.13 -2.70 5.20
N ALA A 99 -0.28 -3.90 5.76
CA ALA A 99 0.20 -5.13 5.15
C ALA A 99 -0.97 -6.05 4.79
N VAL A 100 -0.97 -6.56 3.56
CA VAL A 100 -1.87 -7.62 3.13
C VAL A 100 -1.12 -8.94 3.23
N VAL A 101 -1.64 -9.87 4.03
CA VAL A 101 -0.94 -11.11 4.39
C VAL A 101 -1.74 -12.31 3.91
N TRP A 102 -1.20 -13.03 2.94
CA TRP A 102 -1.77 -14.30 2.49
C TRP A 102 -1.28 -15.45 3.38
N MET A 103 -2.21 -16.19 3.97
CA MET A 103 -1.90 -17.27 4.92
C MET A 103 -2.59 -18.56 4.50
N GLU A 104 -1.80 -19.58 4.21
CA GLU A 104 -2.33 -20.93 3.93
C GLU A 104 -2.52 -21.76 5.20
N GLU A 105 -1.76 -21.47 6.25
CA GLU A 105 -1.78 -22.18 7.54
C GLU A 105 -2.16 -21.21 8.66
N ARG A 106 -3.38 -21.31 9.17
CA ARG A 106 -3.93 -20.36 10.15
C ARG A 106 -3.20 -20.44 11.49
N GLU A 107 -2.76 -21.63 11.87
CA GLU A 107 -2.12 -21.93 13.15
C GLU A 107 -0.79 -21.19 13.31
N ARG A 108 -0.19 -20.73 12.20
CA ARG A 108 1.13 -20.09 12.19
C ARG A 108 1.08 -18.56 12.12
N MET A 109 -0.12 -17.98 12.15
CA MET A 109 -0.34 -16.53 12.12
C MET A 109 0.47 -15.77 13.19
N SER A 110 0.56 -16.32 14.40
CA SER A 110 1.30 -15.70 15.52
C SER A 110 2.80 -15.56 15.27
N ASN A 111 3.38 -16.46 14.46
CA ASN A 111 4.81 -16.45 14.15
C ASN A 111 5.13 -15.52 12.98
N LEU A 112 4.16 -15.33 12.08
CA LEU A 112 4.32 -14.54 10.86
C LEU A 112 4.35 -13.03 11.14
N LEU A 113 3.43 -12.53 11.97
CA LEU A 113 3.28 -11.09 12.19
C LEU A 113 4.54 -10.40 12.72
N PRO A 114 5.26 -10.93 13.74
CA PRO A 114 6.49 -10.31 14.22
C PRO A 114 7.63 -10.25 13.18
N LEU A 115 7.62 -11.13 12.17
CA LEU A 115 8.64 -11.15 11.13
C LEU A 115 8.46 -10.01 10.12
N ILE A 116 7.22 -9.67 9.82
CA ILE A 116 6.86 -8.63 8.83
C ILE A 116 6.55 -7.27 9.48
N ASP A 117 6.58 -7.19 10.82
CA ASP A 117 6.32 -5.95 11.55
C ASP A 117 7.46 -4.95 11.38
N GLN A 118 7.21 -3.93 10.53
CA GLN A 118 8.13 -2.83 10.25
C GLN A 118 7.45 -1.47 10.46
N GLY A 119 6.67 -1.37 11.53
CA GLY A 119 5.80 -0.20 11.76
C GLY A 119 4.46 -0.32 11.03
N VAL A 120 4.08 -1.54 10.68
CA VAL A 120 2.77 -1.83 10.09
C VAL A 120 1.72 -1.68 11.19
N ILE A 121 0.72 -0.84 10.92
CA ILE A 121 -0.37 -0.54 11.83
C ILE A 121 -1.56 -1.47 11.60
N VAL A 122 -1.92 -1.72 10.34
CA VAL A 122 -3.09 -2.52 9.97
C VAL A 122 -2.65 -3.73 9.16
N TYR A 123 -3.07 -4.92 9.61
CA TYR A 123 -2.88 -6.16 8.88
C TYR A 123 -4.21 -6.64 8.33
N ILE A 124 -4.25 -6.89 7.02
CA ILE A 124 -5.38 -7.52 6.32
C ILE A 124 -4.96 -8.94 5.98
N LEU A 125 -5.35 -9.91 6.79
CA LEU A 125 -4.96 -11.29 6.62
C LEU A 125 -6.02 -12.05 5.85
N ILE A 126 -5.59 -12.85 4.87
CA ILE A 126 -6.44 -13.58 3.94
C ILE A 126 -6.10 -15.06 4.06
N HIS A 127 -7.11 -15.87 4.36
CA HIS A 127 -6.97 -17.32 4.41
C HIS A 127 -7.94 -17.98 3.42
N PRO A 128 -7.45 -18.72 2.40
CA PRO A 128 -8.32 -19.49 1.52
C PRO A 128 -8.99 -20.63 2.30
N LEU A 129 -10.31 -20.74 2.21
CA LEU A 129 -11.04 -21.85 2.81
C LEU A 129 -11.01 -23.06 1.86
N GLY A 130 -10.45 -24.16 2.34
CA GLY A 130 -10.44 -25.44 1.63
C GLY A 130 -11.78 -26.20 1.74
N GLY A 131 -12.00 -27.13 0.81
CA GLY A 131 -13.14 -28.07 0.81
C GLY A 131 -14.08 -27.95 -0.39
N ASP A 132 -14.80 -29.03 -0.70
CA ASP A 132 -15.63 -29.18 -1.90
C ASP A 132 -16.79 -28.17 -1.99
N SER A 133 -17.27 -27.66 -0.85
CA SER A 133 -18.38 -26.69 -0.78
C SER A 133 -17.93 -25.24 -0.57
N ALA A 134 -16.67 -25.00 -0.19
CA ALA A 134 -16.13 -23.68 0.15
C ALA A 134 -15.07 -23.18 -0.85
N GLY A 135 -14.84 -23.90 -1.94
CA GLY A 135 -13.87 -23.55 -2.98
C GLY A 135 -14.08 -22.11 -3.48
N GLY A 136 -13.08 -21.27 -3.29
CA GLY A 136 -13.13 -19.86 -3.68
C GLY A 136 -13.81 -18.93 -2.67
N LEU A 137 -13.97 -19.36 -1.42
CA LEU A 137 -14.23 -18.48 -0.28
C LEU A 137 -12.94 -18.21 0.49
N PHE A 138 -12.84 -17.01 1.04
CA PHE A 138 -11.68 -16.51 1.76
C PHE A 138 -12.14 -15.93 3.08
N TRP A 139 -11.50 -16.35 4.16
CA TRP A 139 -11.72 -15.81 5.48
C TRP A 139 -10.76 -14.64 5.72
N ILE A 140 -11.31 -13.51 6.14
CA ILE A 140 -10.58 -12.26 6.36
C ILE A 140 -10.41 -12.01 7.85
N ARG A 141 -9.20 -11.61 8.23
CA ARG A 141 -8.91 -11.04 9.56
C ARG A 141 -8.34 -9.65 9.40
N ILE A 142 -8.79 -8.73 10.25
CA ILE A 142 -8.23 -7.39 10.35
C ILE A 142 -7.64 -7.24 11.73
N MET A 143 -6.34 -6.96 11.79
CA MET A 143 -5.61 -6.82 13.06
C MET A 143 -4.93 -5.46 13.13
N ILE A 144 -5.09 -4.81 14.28
CA ILE A 144 -4.39 -3.58 14.65
C ILE A 144 -3.62 -3.91 15.93
N PRO A 145 -2.31 -4.20 15.86
CA PRO A 145 -1.55 -4.58 17.03
C PRO A 145 -1.49 -3.43 18.05
N ASN A 146 -1.49 -3.78 19.33
CA ASN A 146 -1.37 -2.82 20.43
C ASN A 146 0.07 -2.29 20.60
N THR A 147 0.95 -2.46 19.63
CA THR A 147 2.37 -2.05 19.70
C THR A 147 2.55 -0.54 19.55
N HIS A 148 1.55 0.18 19.02
CA HIS A 148 1.61 1.62 18.73
C HIS A 148 0.51 2.42 19.47
N THR A 149 0.40 2.29 20.80
CA THR A 149 -0.66 2.97 21.57
C THR A 149 -0.39 4.47 21.73
N ASN A 150 -0.79 5.27 20.75
CA ASN A 150 -1.06 6.70 20.92
C ASN A 150 -2.57 6.97 20.83
N ALA A 151 -3.01 8.18 21.19
CA ALA A 151 -4.43 8.54 21.17
C ALA A 151 -5.07 8.40 19.78
N GLY A 152 -4.28 8.61 18.72
CA GLY A 152 -4.70 8.38 17.33
C GLY A 152 -5.06 6.92 17.06
N MET A 153 -4.23 5.98 17.53
CA MET A 153 -4.47 4.54 17.34
C MET A 153 -5.73 4.04 18.04
N ALA A 154 -6.00 4.56 19.24
CA ALA A 154 -7.22 4.23 19.96
C ALA A 154 -8.49 4.60 19.16
N ARG A 155 -8.44 5.70 18.39
CA ARG A 155 -9.55 6.11 17.50
C ARG A 155 -9.71 5.17 16.31
N LEU A 156 -8.60 4.69 15.75
CA LEU A 156 -8.61 3.73 14.64
C LEU A 156 -9.26 2.41 15.07
N THR A 157 -8.87 1.88 16.23
CA THR A 157 -9.45 0.65 16.79
C THR A 157 -10.91 0.84 17.21
N ALA A 158 -11.29 2.01 17.70
CA ALA A 158 -12.67 2.31 18.10
C ALA A 158 -13.64 2.46 16.92
N ASN A 159 -13.14 2.77 15.71
CA ASN A 159 -13.96 2.95 14.53
C ASN A 159 -13.45 2.12 13.33
N PRO A 160 -13.74 0.81 13.28
CA PRO A 160 -13.28 -0.07 12.23
C PRO A 160 -13.82 0.30 10.84
N LEU A 161 -14.89 1.09 10.75
CA LEU A 161 -15.43 1.58 9.46
C LEU A 161 -14.44 2.50 8.71
N MET A 162 -13.46 3.06 9.42
CA MET A 162 -12.37 3.83 8.84
C MET A 162 -11.44 2.97 7.97
N ILE A 163 -11.35 1.66 8.26
CA ILE A 163 -10.41 0.73 7.62
C ILE A 163 -10.88 0.34 6.21
N GLY A 164 -12.18 0.43 5.93
CA GLY A 164 -12.74 0.18 4.60
C GLY A 164 -13.82 -0.90 4.60
N PRO A 165 -14.15 -1.47 3.42
CA PRO A 165 -15.33 -2.31 3.24
C PRO A 165 -15.20 -3.72 3.82
N LEU A 166 -13.99 -4.20 4.12
CA LEU A 166 -13.79 -5.48 4.80
C LEU A 166 -13.96 -5.33 6.31
N ALA A 167 -14.62 -6.31 6.93
CA ALA A 167 -14.72 -6.43 8.38
C ALA A 167 -13.93 -7.66 8.88
N ASP A 168 -13.49 -7.61 10.13
CA ASP A 168 -12.84 -8.74 10.78
C ASP A 168 -13.77 -9.96 10.85
N GLY A 169 -13.28 -11.12 10.43
CA GLY A 169 -14.05 -12.37 10.38
C GLY A 169 -14.91 -12.54 9.12
N MET A 170 -14.92 -11.58 8.19
CA MET A 170 -15.72 -11.62 6.98
C MET A 170 -15.33 -12.79 6.06
N LEU A 171 -16.34 -13.41 5.42
CA LEU A 171 -16.15 -14.37 4.34
C LEU A 171 -16.35 -13.69 3.00
N VAL A 172 -15.39 -13.85 2.11
CA VAL A 172 -15.34 -13.14 0.83
C VAL A 172 -15.23 -14.14 -0.31
N SER A 173 -16.00 -13.95 -1.37
CA SER A 173 -15.88 -14.76 -2.57
C SER A 173 -14.69 -14.30 -3.42
N ARG A 174 -14.13 -15.22 -4.19
CA ARG A 174 -13.03 -14.99 -5.12
C ARG A 174 -13.20 -13.74 -6.00
N HIS A 175 -14.39 -13.55 -6.55
CA HIS A 175 -14.70 -12.44 -7.46
C HIS A 175 -14.65 -11.07 -6.79
N ALA A 176 -14.94 -11.00 -5.50
CA ALA A 176 -14.95 -9.75 -4.75
C ALA A 176 -13.61 -9.48 -4.02
N LEU A 177 -12.79 -10.51 -3.81
CA LEU A 177 -11.61 -10.47 -2.95
C LEU A 177 -10.64 -9.34 -3.31
N GLY A 178 -10.16 -9.29 -4.56
CA GLY A 178 -9.16 -8.29 -4.97
C GLY A 178 -9.64 -6.85 -4.79
N ASN A 179 -10.87 -6.57 -5.22
CA ASN A 179 -11.48 -5.25 -5.10
C ASN A 179 -11.68 -4.83 -3.64
N LEU A 180 -12.21 -5.74 -2.80
CA LEU A 180 -12.44 -5.44 -1.39
C LEU A 180 -11.12 -5.24 -0.64
N VAL A 181 -10.12 -6.11 -0.87
CA VAL A 181 -8.81 -5.99 -0.23
C VAL A 181 -8.12 -4.69 -0.66
N ARG A 182 -8.12 -4.35 -1.96
CA ARG A 182 -7.55 -3.09 -2.44
C ARG A 182 -8.23 -1.87 -1.79
N ASN A 183 -9.57 -1.83 -1.81
CA ASN A 183 -10.32 -0.69 -1.27
C ASN A 183 -10.13 -0.55 0.25
N THR A 184 -10.04 -1.66 0.97
CA THR A 184 -9.68 -1.68 2.39
C THR A 184 -8.24 -1.22 2.60
N ALA A 185 -7.27 -1.71 1.84
CA ALA A 185 -5.88 -1.27 1.98
C ALA A 185 -5.70 0.24 1.76
N ILE A 186 -6.37 0.80 0.75
CA ILE A 186 -6.38 2.26 0.48
C ILE A 186 -7.01 3.04 1.64
N SER A 187 -8.14 2.57 2.15
CA SER A 187 -8.87 3.27 3.21
C SER A 187 -8.11 3.19 4.54
N ALA A 188 -7.54 2.02 4.83
CA ALA A 188 -6.67 1.78 5.96
C ALA A 188 -5.43 2.69 5.93
N ASP A 189 -4.72 2.81 4.80
CA ASP A 189 -3.53 3.67 4.68
C ASP A 189 -3.89 5.15 4.94
N LYS A 190 -5.00 5.62 4.37
CA LYS A 190 -5.52 6.97 4.64
C LYS A 190 -5.85 7.16 6.11
N ALA A 191 -6.50 6.19 6.74
CA ALA A 191 -6.84 6.24 8.15
C ALA A 191 -5.59 6.22 9.05
N CYS A 192 -4.58 5.41 8.72
CA CYS A 192 -3.29 5.38 9.39
C CYS A 192 -2.58 6.73 9.30
N ARG A 193 -2.56 7.36 8.11
CA ARG A 193 -2.01 8.71 7.93
C ARG A 193 -2.73 9.76 8.77
N GLN A 194 -4.06 9.72 8.82
CA GLN A 194 -4.85 10.68 9.60
C GLN A 194 -4.64 10.59 11.11
N VAL A 195 -4.22 9.42 11.62
CA VAL A 195 -3.89 9.25 13.05
C VAL A 195 -2.43 9.57 13.36
N MET A 196 -1.59 9.81 12.35
CA MET A 196 -0.24 10.33 12.54
C MET A 196 -0.26 11.87 12.59
N ASP A 197 0.37 12.43 13.63
CA ASP A 197 0.37 13.89 13.88
C ASP A 197 1.05 14.73 12.78
N SER A 198 1.84 14.10 11.90
CA SER A 198 2.60 14.78 10.85
C SER A 198 1.90 14.86 9.48
N TYR A 199 0.75 14.23 9.31
CA TYR A 199 0.09 14.16 8.01
C TYR A 199 -0.73 15.42 7.69
N THR A 200 -0.53 15.97 6.50
CA THR A 200 -1.38 17.02 5.93
C THR A 200 -1.99 16.49 4.64
N GLU A 201 -3.32 16.57 4.52
CA GLU A 201 -4.04 16.14 3.32
C GLU A 201 -3.54 16.90 2.07
N PRO A 202 -3.41 16.24 0.90
CA PRO A 202 -2.95 16.89 -0.33
C PRO A 202 -3.77 18.12 -0.75
N SER A 203 -5.07 18.12 -0.45
CA SER A 203 -5.95 19.27 -0.70
C SER A 203 -5.57 20.48 0.17
N ALA A 204 -5.24 20.25 1.45
CA ALA A 204 -4.80 21.29 2.36
C ALA A 204 -3.41 21.82 1.97
N THR A 205 -2.48 20.92 1.60
CA THR A 205 -1.16 21.31 1.07
C THR A 205 -1.30 22.15 -0.20
N ARG A 206 -2.17 21.74 -1.13
CA ARG A 206 -2.45 22.50 -2.36
C ARG A 206 -3.07 23.86 -2.08
N ALA A 207 -4.01 23.95 -1.14
CA ALA A 207 -4.63 25.22 -0.74
C ALA A 207 -3.59 26.19 -0.16
N ARG A 208 -2.71 25.72 0.72
CA ARG A 208 -1.59 26.51 1.25
C ARG A 208 -0.67 27.00 0.13
N TYR A 209 -0.27 26.11 -0.77
CA TYR A 209 0.57 26.49 -1.91
C TYR A 209 -0.07 27.56 -2.79
N ILE A 210 -1.37 27.44 -3.10
CA ILE A 210 -2.09 28.47 -3.86
C ILE A 210 -2.11 29.79 -3.11
N GLN A 211 -2.36 29.76 -1.80
CA GLN A 211 -2.34 30.96 -0.96
C GLN A 211 -0.97 31.63 -0.93
N ASP A 212 0.12 30.86 -0.86
CA ASP A 212 1.49 31.37 -0.87
C ASP A 212 1.82 32.04 -2.22
N VAL A 213 1.39 31.43 -3.34
CA VAL A 213 1.51 32.01 -4.69
C VAL A 213 0.73 33.31 -4.78
N LEU A 214 -0.50 33.34 -4.25
CA LEU A 214 -1.30 34.55 -4.22
C LEU A 214 -0.62 35.65 -3.40
N GLN A 215 -0.14 35.36 -2.19
CA GLN A 215 0.54 36.36 -1.36
C GLN A 215 1.84 36.88 -1.99
N THR A 216 2.57 36.02 -2.71
CA THR A 216 3.83 36.39 -3.36
C THR A 216 3.61 37.27 -4.59
N HIS A 217 2.50 37.09 -5.30
CA HIS A 217 2.23 37.75 -6.58
C HIS A 217 1.04 38.70 -6.58
N LEU A 218 0.35 38.85 -5.44
CA LEU A 218 -0.64 39.92 -5.23
C LEU A 218 0.12 41.24 -5.13
N PRO A 219 -0.19 42.24 -5.98
CA PRO A 219 0.37 43.57 -5.81
C PRO A 219 -0.07 44.17 -4.47
N ASP A 220 0.79 44.97 -3.85
CA ASP A 220 0.55 45.61 -2.54
C ASP A 220 -0.66 46.57 -2.55
N GLU A 221 -1.06 47.07 -3.71
CA GLU A 221 -2.34 47.75 -3.92
C GLU A 221 -3.22 46.90 -4.84
N PRO A 222 -4.54 46.78 -4.56
CA PRO A 222 -5.45 46.26 -5.56
C PRO A 222 -5.43 47.25 -6.72
N GLU A 223 -4.75 46.90 -7.83
CA GLU A 223 -4.84 47.67 -9.07
C GLU A 223 -6.33 47.84 -9.35
N THR A 224 -6.81 49.08 -9.24
CA THR A 224 -8.16 49.35 -9.70
C THR A 224 -8.21 48.91 -11.16
N VAL A 225 -9.34 48.37 -11.63
CA VAL A 225 -9.49 47.97 -13.05
C VAL A 225 -9.02 49.09 -14.00
N SER A 226 -9.21 50.34 -13.57
CA SER A 226 -8.73 51.56 -14.23
C SER A 226 -7.20 51.68 -14.32
N GLU A 227 -6.44 51.32 -13.28
CA GLU A 227 -4.97 51.33 -13.28
C GLU A 227 -4.37 50.23 -14.14
N PHE A 228 -4.94 49.02 -14.11
CA PHE A 228 -4.53 47.91 -14.98
C PHE A 228 -4.67 48.28 -16.47
N TYR A 229 -5.79 48.89 -16.86
CA TYR A 229 -5.95 49.35 -18.23
C TYR A 229 -5.04 50.54 -18.56
N ARG A 230 -4.77 51.41 -17.58
CA ARG A 230 -3.85 52.53 -17.76
C ARG A 230 -2.42 52.06 -18.05
N THR A 231 -1.92 51.03 -17.38
CA THR A 231 -0.59 50.45 -17.63
C THR A 231 -0.50 49.67 -18.94
N MET A 232 -1.57 48.98 -19.35
CA MET A 232 -1.64 48.25 -20.63
C MET A 232 -1.60 49.13 -21.88
N PHE A 233 -2.06 50.38 -21.80
CA PHE A 233 -2.23 51.27 -22.97
C PHE A 233 -1.32 52.51 -22.97
N THR A 234 -0.32 52.58 -22.09
CA THR A 234 0.65 53.71 -22.03
C THR A 234 1.93 53.53 -22.86
N THR A 235 1.94 52.69 -23.89
CA THR A 235 2.99 52.72 -24.95
C THR A 235 2.70 53.78 -26.00
#